data_AF-A0AAV3RG74-F1
#
_entry.id   AF-A0AAV3RG74-F1
#
_cell.length_a   1.000
_cell.length_b   1.000
_cell.length_c   1.000
_cell.angle_alpha   90.00
_cell.angle_beta   90.00
_cell.angle_gamma   90.00
#
_symmetry.space_group_name_H-M   'P 1'
#
loop_
_entity.id
_entity.type
_entity.pdbx_description
1 polymer ?
#
loop_
_entity_poly.entity_id
_entity_poly.type
_entity_poly.pdbx_seq_one_letter_code
_entity_poly.pdbx_strand_id
1 'polypeptide(L)'
;MDPADIVERIKEDASLPKATMTKIIKEMLPPDVRVARDAQDLIIECCVEFINLISSESNEVCSREERKTIAPEHVLKALQVLGFGEYIEEVYTAYEQHKLETTDSMRSGVGRPSNGAAMTEEEALAAQQRMFAEARARMNGGASVPKQTDPEPEPSLNS
;
A
#
# COMPACT_ATOMS: atom_id res chain seq x y z
N MET A 1 -11.41 -34.59 -11.60
CA MET A 1 -11.67 -33.73 -10.44
C MET A 1 -13.05 -33.17 -10.65
N ASP A 2 -13.94 -33.41 -9.70
CA ASP A 2 -15.26 -32.80 -9.75
C ASP A 2 -15.14 -31.27 -9.54
N PRO A 3 -16.00 -30.46 -10.15
CA PRO A 3 -16.04 -29.02 -9.90
C PRO A 3 -16.20 -28.69 -8.41
N ALA A 4 -16.89 -29.56 -7.67
CA ALA A 4 -17.04 -29.47 -6.21
C ALA A 4 -15.69 -29.59 -5.48
N ASP A 5 -14.85 -30.55 -5.88
CA ASP A 5 -13.52 -30.77 -5.29
C ASP A 5 -12.59 -29.56 -5.48
N ILE A 6 -12.75 -28.84 -6.59
CA ILE A 6 -11.95 -27.64 -6.89
C ILE A 6 -12.39 -26.48 -5.99
N VAL A 7 -13.70 -26.28 -5.82
CA VAL A 7 -14.24 -25.25 -4.93
C VAL A 7 -13.88 -25.55 -3.47
N GLU A 8 -13.93 -26.81 -3.06
CA GLU A 8 -13.58 -27.24 -1.70
C GLU A 8 -12.09 -27.04 -1.40
N ARG A 9 -11.19 -27.37 -2.34
CA ARG A 9 -9.75 -27.09 -2.19
C ARG A 9 -9.42 -25.59 -2.15
N ILE A 10 -10.12 -24.76 -2.93
CA ILE A 10 -9.93 -23.29 -2.88
C ILE A 10 -10.37 -22.74 -1.52
N LYS A 11 -11.43 -23.30 -0.91
CA LYS A 11 -11.86 -22.92 0.44
C LYS A 11 -10.83 -23.27 1.50
N GLU A 12 -10.15 -24.42 1.38
CA GLU A 12 -9.09 -24.80 2.33
C GLU A 12 -7.81 -23.96 2.17
N ASP A 13 -7.43 -23.59 0.94
CA ASP A 13 -6.21 -22.83 0.66
C ASP A 13 -6.35 -21.29 0.88
N ALA A 14 -7.58 -20.76 0.97
CA ALA A 14 -7.85 -19.31 1.02
C ALA A 14 -8.48 -18.83 2.35
N SER A 15 -8.10 -19.41 3.49
CA SER A 15 -8.60 -18.98 4.80
C SER A 15 -7.84 -17.78 5.37
N LEU A 16 -8.54 -16.91 6.12
CA LEU A 16 -7.92 -15.77 6.81
C LEU A 16 -7.05 -16.24 7.99
N PRO A 17 -5.98 -15.50 8.36
CA PRO A 17 -5.13 -15.88 9.48
C PRO A 17 -5.92 -15.98 10.80
N LYS A 18 -6.08 -17.21 11.31
CA LYS A 18 -6.91 -17.49 12.50
C LYS A 18 -6.56 -16.61 13.70
N ALA A 19 -5.26 -16.40 13.97
CA ALA A 19 -4.81 -15.57 15.08
C ALA A 19 -5.28 -14.11 14.98
N THR A 20 -5.21 -13.53 13.78
CA THR A 20 -5.68 -12.16 13.52
C THR A 20 -7.19 -12.07 13.70
N MET A 21 -7.94 -13.04 13.17
CA MET A 21 -9.39 -13.09 13.32
C MET A 21 -9.82 -13.25 14.77
N THR A 22 -9.20 -14.17 15.52
CA THR A 22 -9.46 -14.34 16.96
C THR A 22 -9.17 -13.05 17.74
N LYS A 23 -8.12 -12.30 17.36
CA LYS A 23 -7.80 -11.02 18.00
C LYS A 23 -8.91 -9.99 17.75
N ILE A 24 -9.33 -9.81 16.50
CA ILE A 24 -10.42 -8.89 16.14
C ILE A 24 -11.72 -9.27 16.87
N ILE A 25 -12.10 -10.55 16.86
CA ILE A 25 -13.32 -11.03 17.55
C ILE A 25 -13.29 -10.65 19.03
N LYS A 26 -12.14 -10.80 19.70
CA LYS A 26 -12.01 -10.44 21.13
C LYS A 26 -12.04 -8.94 21.37
N GLU A 27 -11.47 -8.14 20.47
CA GLU A 27 -11.47 -6.67 20.57
C GLU A 27 -12.89 -6.10 20.41
N MET A 28 -13.77 -6.79 19.69
CA MET A 28 -15.18 -6.42 19.52
C MET A 28 -16.09 -6.85 20.68
N LEU A 29 -15.55 -7.55 21.69
CA LEU A 29 -16.32 -8.09 22.81
C LEU A 29 -15.82 -7.55 24.16
N PRO A 30 -16.68 -7.50 25.18
CA PRO A 30 -16.24 -7.18 26.55
C PRO A 30 -15.16 -8.17 27.04
N PRO A 31 -14.24 -7.74 27.93
CA PRO A 31 -13.10 -8.57 28.38
C PRO A 31 -13.49 -9.91 28.99
N ASP A 32 -14.69 -10.01 29.52
CA ASP A 32 -15.19 -11.14 30.31
C ASP A 32 -15.90 -12.19 29.44
N VAL A 33 -16.14 -11.87 28.16
CA VAL A 33 -16.89 -12.73 27.24
C VAL A 33 -15.96 -13.75 26.59
N ARG A 34 -16.38 -15.01 26.62
CA ARG A 34 -15.69 -16.12 25.94
C ARG A 34 -16.48 -16.53 24.71
N VAL A 35 -15.77 -16.72 23.60
CA VAL A 35 -16.34 -17.25 22.35
C VAL A 35 -15.91 -18.69 22.17
N ALA A 36 -16.86 -19.58 21.92
CA ALA A 36 -16.57 -20.98 21.62
C ALA A 36 -15.64 -21.11 20.40
N ARG A 37 -14.82 -22.15 20.34
CA ARG A 37 -13.91 -22.38 19.20
C ARG A 37 -14.68 -22.54 17.89
N ASP A 38 -15.72 -23.36 17.90
CA ASP A 38 -16.58 -23.61 16.73
C ASP A 38 -17.25 -22.32 16.23
N ALA A 39 -17.62 -21.41 17.14
CA ALA A 39 -18.16 -20.10 16.77
C ALA A 39 -17.09 -19.19 16.14
N GLN A 40 -15.85 -19.25 16.61
CA GLN A 40 -14.74 -18.50 15.98
C GLN A 40 -14.44 -19.05 14.58
N ASP A 41 -14.39 -20.37 14.42
CA ASP A 41 -14.18 -21.00 13.10
C ASP A 41 -15.31 -20.64 12.14
N LEU A 42 -16.58 -20.67 12.60
CA LEU A 42 -17.73 -20.24 11.80
C LEU A 42 -17.63 -18.77 11.37
N ILE A 43 -17.22 -17.87 12.25
CA ILE A 43 -17.04 -16.45 11.90
C ILE A 43 -15.97 -16.30 10.80
N ILE A 44 -14.88 -17.07 10.87
CA ILE A 44 -13.82 -17.04 9.85
C ILE A 44 -14.36 -17.51 8.49
N GLU A 45 -15.15 -18.59 8.48
CA GLU A 45 -15.84 -19.06 7.28
C GLU A 45 -16.79 -18.00 6.72
N CYS A 46 -17.56 -17.32 7.58
CA CYS A 46 -18.41 -16.21 7.17
C CYS A 46 -17.63 -15.03 6.58
N CYS A 47 -16.43 -14.72 7.09
CA CYS A 47 -15.59 -13.67 6.53
C CYS A 47 -15.07 -14.02 5.13
N VAL A 48 -14.71 -15.28 4.89
CA VAL A 48 -14.33 -15.75 3.55
C VAL A 48 -15.52 -15.67 2.60
N GLU A 49 -16.70 -16.10 3.05
CA GLU A 49 -17.91 -16.01 2.23
C GLU A 49 -18.32 -14.55 1.97
N PHE A 50 -18.12 -13.64 2.93
CA PHE A 50 -18.33 -12.22 2.73
C PHE A 50 -17.44 -11.66 1.62
N ILE A 51 -16.15 -12.02 1.58
CA ILE A 51 -15.24 -11.63 0.49
C ILE A 51 -15.76 -12.16 -0.86
N ASN A 52 -16.21 -13.42 -0.91
CA ASN A 52 -16.77 -14.01 -2.13
C ASN A 52 -18.04 -13.32 -2.59
N LEU A 53 -18.94 -12.97 -1.67
CA LEU A 53 -20.17 -12.24 -1.93
C LEU A 53 -19.87 -10.86 -2.54
N ILE A 54 -19.03 -10.06 -1.89
CA ILE A 54 -18.66 -8.73 -2.38
C ILE A 54 -17.95 -8.84 -3.73
N SER A 55 -17.05 -9.80 -3.91
CA SER A 55 -16.32 -10.00 -5.16
C SER A 55 -17.25 -10.37 -6.32
N SER A 56 -18.23 -11.25 -6.06
CA SER A 56 -19.20 -11.69 -7.06
C SER A 56 -20.09 -10.53 -7.50
N GLU A 57 -20.67 -9.79 -6.56
CA GLU A 57 -21.50 -8.62 -6.88
C GLU A 57 -20.68 -7.52 -7.58
N SER A 58 -19.45 -7.26 -7.13
CA SER A 58 -18.56 -6.29 -7.77
C SER A 58 -18.25 -6.69 -9.22
N ASN A 59 -18.11 -7.99 -9.49
CA ASN A 59 -17.93 -8.51 -10.83
C ASN A 59 -19.19 -8.36 -11.69
N GLU A 60 -20.38 -8.57 -11.14
CA GLU A 60 -21.65 -8.31 -11.83
C GLU A 60 -21.81 -6.84 -12.19
N VAL A 61 -21.54 -5.92 -11.24
CA VAL A 61 -21.55 -4.48 -11.48
C VAL A 61 -20.54 -4.10 -12.58
N CYS A 62 -19.31 -4.60 -12.50
CA CYS A 62 -18.27 -4.37 -13.50
C CYS A 62 -18.69 -4.84 -14.90
N SER A 63 -19.29 -6.04 -14.97
CA SER A 63 -19.74 -6.65 -16.22
C SER A 63 -20.90 -5.87 -16.84
N ARG A 64 -21.85 -5.39 -16.01
CA ARG A 64 -22.96 -4.54 -16.45
C ARG A 64 -22.51 -3.19 -17.01
N GLU A 65 -21.35 -2.70 -16.57
CA GLU A 65 -20.72 -1.48 -17.08
C GLU A 65 -19.77 -1.75 -18.27
N GLU A 66 -19.81 -2.96 -18.84
CA GLU A 66 -19.00 -3.40 -19.99
C GLU A 66 -17.49 -3.27 -19.75
N ARG A 67 -17.05 -3.35 -18.48
CA ARG A 67 -15.64 -3.30 -18.09
C ARG A 67 -15.09 -4.70 -17.82
N LYS A 68 -13.79 -4.88 -18.09
CA LYS A 68 -13.07 -6.14 -17.88
C LYS A 68 -12.26 -6.20 -16.58
N THR A 69 -12.16 -5.07 -15.87
CA THR A 69 -11.35 -4.92 -14.66
C THR A 69 -12.21 -4.31 -13.58
N ILE A 70 -12.29 -4.99 -12.44
CA ILE A 70 -13.00 -4.48 -11.26
C ILE A 70 -12.22 -3.27 -10.74
N ALA A 71 -12.90 -2.13 -10.67
CA ALA A 71 -12.39 -0.88 -10.15
C ALA A 71 -13.05 -0.57 -8.79
N PRO A 72 -12.46 0.31 -7.96
CA PRO A 72 -12.97 0.62 -6.62
C PRO A 72 -14.45 1.05 -6.62
N GLU A 73 -14.88 1.79 -7.64
CA GLU A 73 -16.28 2.22 -7.79
C GLU A 73 -17.27 1.06 -7.94
N HIS A 74 -16.84 -0.08 -8.49
CA HIS A 74 -17.70 -1.26 -8.60
C HIS A 74 -17.93 -1.90 -7.22
N VAL A 75 -16.91 -1.89 -6.35
CA VAL A 75 -17.01 -2.39 -4.97
C VAL A 75 -17.95 -1.51 -4.15
N LEU A 76 -17.84 -0.19 -4.26
CA LEU A 76 -18.73 0.74 -3.56
C LEU A 76 -20.20 0.59 -4.01
N LYS A 77 -20.44 0.39 -5.31
CA LYS A 77 -21.77 0.09 -5.85
C LYS A 77 -22.30 -1.27 -5.37
N ALA A 78 -21.44 -2.29 -5.33
CA ALA A 78 -21.81 -3.62 -4.82
C ALA A 78 -22.27 -3.55 -3.36
N LEU A 79 -21.56 -2.80 -2.50
CA LEU A 79 -21.97 -2.57 -1.11
C LEU A 79 -23.37 -1.93 -1.03
N GLN A 80 -23.67 -0.95 -1.89
CA GLN A 80 -24.99 -0.34 -1.94
C GLN A 80 -26.08 -1.33 -2.38
N VAL A 81 -25.81 -2.18 -3.37
CA VAL A 81 -26.77 -3.17 -3.89
C VAL A 81 -27.06 -4.26 -2.84
N LEU A 82 -26.03 -4.71 -2.13
CA LEU A 82 -26.14 -5.74 -1.09
C LEU A 82 -26.72 -5.23 0.23
N GLY A 83 -26.96 -3.92 0.35
CA GLY A 83 -27.52 -3.31 1.54
C GLY A 83 -26.50 -2.90 2.61
N PHE A 84 -25.21 -2.96 2.32
CA PHE A 84 -24.10 -2.52 3.20
C PHE A 84 -23.76 -1.03 3.02
N GLY A 85 -24.77 -0.19 2.81
CA GLY A 85 -24.57 1.24 2.53
C GLY A 85 -23.82 1.98 3.66
N GLU A 86 -23.98 1.52 4.90
CA GLU A 86 -23.30 2.08 6.08
C GLU A 86 -21.77 1.89 6.04
N TYR A 87 -21.24 0.94 5.26
CA TYR A 87 -19.79 0.70 5.15
C TYR A 87 -19.12 1.60 4.11
N ILE A 88 -19.89 2.26 3.24
CA ILE A 88 -19.36 2.98 2.08
C ILE A 88 -18.40 4.10 2.48
N GLU A 89 -18.72 4.86 3.53
CA GLU A 89 -17.91 6.00 3.99
C GLU A 89 -16.52 5.55 4.48
N GLU A 90 -16.49 4.51 5.33
CA GLU A 90 -15.24 3.97 5.87
C GLU A 90 -14.37 3.34 4.77
N VAL A 91 -14.99 2.57 3.87
CA VAL A 91 -14.29 1.94 2.74
C VAL A 91 -13.73 2.99 1.78
N TYR A 92 -14.49 4.04 1.49
CA TYR A 92 -14.03 5.14 0.63
C TYR A 92 -12.85 5.89 1.26
N THR A 93 -12.91 6.15 2.56
CA THR A 93 -11.82 6.80 3.30
C THR A 93 -10.53 5.98 3.24
N ALA A 94 -10.63 4.67 3.47
CA ALA A 94 -9.49 3.75 3.36
C ALA A 94 -8.89 3.73 1.94
N TYR A 95 -9.74 3.77 0.91
CA TYR A 95 -9.30 3.86 -0.48
C TYR A 95 -8.53 5.16 -0.77
N GLU A 96 -9.05 6.31 -0.34
CA GLU A 96 -8.39 7.61 -0.55
C GLU A 96 -7.03 7.68 0.16
N GLN A 97 -6.95 7.16 1.39
CA GLN A 97 -5.69 7.07 2.12
C GLN A 97 -4.66 6.21 1.37
N HIS A 98 -5.05 5.00 0.95
CA HIS A 98 -4.16 4.11 0.18
C HIS A 98 -3.69 4.74 -1.13
N LYS A 99 -4.56 5.47 -1.83
CA LYS A 99 -4.23 6.21 -3.05
C LYS A 99 -3.15 7.27 -2.77
N LEU A 100 -3.29 8.04 -1.69
CA LEU A 100 -2.30 9.04 -1.28
C LEU A 100 -0.94 8.38 -1.00
N GLU A 101 -0.91 7.36 -0.16
CA GLU A 101 0.30 6.63 0.24
C GLU A 101 1.04 6.02 -0.97
N THR A 102 0.29 5.44 -1.90
CA THR A 102 0.86 4.87 -3.15
C THR A 102 1.46 5.97 -4.03
N THR A 103 0.77 7.11 -4.17
CA THR A 103 1.27 8.23 -4.98
C THR A 103 2.48 8.93 -4.36
N ASP A 104 2.55 9.02 -3.04
CA ASP A 104 3.68 9.58 -2.31
C ASP A 104 4.89 8.64 -2.37
N SER A 105 4.67 7.34 -2.24
CA SER A 105 5.69 6.31 -2.44
C SER A 105 6.28 6.35 -3.86
N MET A 106 5.47 6.65 -4.88
CA MET A 106 5.95 6.86 -6.26
C MET A 106 6.70 8.18 -6.47
N ARG A 107 6.55 9.16 -5.56
CA ARG A 107 7.35 10.40 -5.55
C ARG A 107 8.66 10.23 -4.78
N SER A 108 8.66 9.37 -3.77
CA SER A 108 9.82 9.05 -2.92
C SER A 108 10.68 7.90 -3.46
N GLY A 109 10.16 7.11 -4.42
CA GLY A 109 10.92 6.10 -5.16
C GLY A 109 11.91 6.73 -6.14
N VAL A 110 13.15 6.23 -6.12
CA VAL A 110 14.32 6.60 -6.94
C VAL A 110 14.08 6.31 -8.44
N GLY A 111 13.10 6.96 -9.06
CA GLY A 111 12.69 6.63 -10.43
C GLY A 111 11.88 7.69 -11.17
N ARG A 112 11.49 8.79 -10.52
CA ARG A 112 10.84 9.90 -11.22
C ARG A 112 11.71 11.15 -11.12
N PRO A 113 12.28 11.66 -12.23
CA PRO A 113 12.90 12.98 -12.24
C PRO A 113 11.83 13.98 -11.78
N SER A 114 12.14 14.72 -10.72
CA SER A 114 11.36 15.89 -10.33
C SER A 114 11.21 16.80 -11.55
N ASN A 115 9.97 17.15 -11.91
CA ASN A 115 9.68 18.19 -12.89
C ASN A 115 10.06 19.57 -12.30
N GLY A 116 11.36 19.79 -12.12
CA GLY A 116 11.95 21.00 -11.57
C GLY A 116 13.47 20.85 -11.56
N ALA A 117 14.10 21.27 -12.67
CA ALA A 117 15.51 21.10 -13.02
C ALA A 117 15.92 19.67 -13.42
N ALA A 118 15.54 19.27 -14.64
CA ALA A 118 16.22 18.18 -15.32
C ALA A 118 17.67 18.63 -15.62
N MET A 119 18.61 18.22 -14.77
CA MET A 119 20.03 18.30 -15.05
C MET A 119 20.27 17.62 -16.41
N THR A 120 20.93 18.30 -17.32
CA THR A 120 21.17 17.77 -18.67
C THR A 120 21.99 16.47 -18.57
N GLU A 121 21.89 15.59 -19.57
CA GLU A 121 22.63 14.32 -19.58
C GLU A 121 24.15 14.53 -19.41
N GLU A 122 24.67 15.63 -19.96
CA GLU A 122 26.07 16.03 -19.83
C GLU A 122 26.44 16.42 -18.40
N GLU A 123 25.61 17.23 -17.74
CA GLU A 123 25.82 17.63 -16.34
C GLU A 123 25.74 16.41 -15.41
N ALA A 124 24.82 15.47 -15.67
CA ALA A 124 24.67 14.22 -14.95
C ALA A 124 25.91 13.33 -15.05
N LEU A 125 26.46 13.18 -16.26
CA LEU A 125 27.68 12.41 -16.48
C LEU A 125 28.90 13.06 -15.80
N ALA A 126 29.03 14.39 -15.89
CA ALA A 126 30.10 15.11 -15.22
C ALA A 126 30.03 14.95 -13.69
N ALA A 127 28.83 15.03 -13.11
CA ALA A 127 28.61 14.81 -11.68
C ALA A 127 28.96 13.36 -11.27
N GLN A 128 28.53 12.36 -12.05
CA GLN A 128 28.83 10.95 -11.79
C GLN A 128 30.34 10.66 -11.88
N GLN A 129 31.01 11.18 -12.91
CA GLN A 129 32.46 11.05 -13.08
C GLN A 129 33.24 11.72 -11.95
N ARG A 130 32.81 12.91 -11.51
CA ARG A 130 33.39 13.61 -10.35
C ARG A 130 33.26 12.79 -9.07
N MET A 131 32.09 12.19 -8.81
CA MET A 131 31.89 11.32 -7.65
C MET A 131 32.80 10.09 -7.69
N PHE A 132 32.96 9.44 -8.86
CA PHE A 132 33.87 8.31 -8.99
C PHE A 132 35.34 8.71 -8.84
N ALA A 133 35.73 9.87 -9.36
CA ALA A 133 37.08 10.40 -9.19
C ALA A 133 37.38 10.71 -7.72
N GLU A 134 36.43 11.33 -7.01
CA GLU A 134 36.55 11.64 -5.58
C GLU A 134 36.62 10.37 -4.73
N ALA A 135 35.78 9.36 -5.01
CA ALA A 135 35.82 8.08 -4.34
C ALA A 135 37.16 7.35 -4.57
N ARG A 136 37.67 7.35 -5.81
CA ARG A 136 38.99 6.79 -6.13
C ARG A 136 40.12 7.55 -5.43
N ALA A 137 40.04 8.87 -5.34
CA ALA A 137 41.02 9.68 -4.62
C ALA A 137 41.03 9.38 -3.11
N ARG A 138 39.84 9.18 -2.50
CA ARG A 138 39.72 8.74 -1.10
C ARG A 138 40.27 7.34 -0.85
N MET A 139 40.14 6.42 -1.81
CA MET A 139 40.69 5.05 -1.68
C MET A 139 42.20 4.99 -1.89
N ASN A 140 42.76 5.86 -2.74
CA ASN A 140 44.19 5.87 -3.05
C ASN A 140 45.02 6.76 -2.10
N GLY A 141 44.38 7.71 -1.40
CA GLY A 141 45.00 8.56 -0.38
C GLY A 141 44.39 8.32 0.99
N GLY A 142 44.94 7.38 1.75
CA GLY A 142 44.53 7.19 3.15
C GLY A 142 44.94 8.38 4.02
N ALA A 143 44.07 9.38 4.19
CA ALA A 143 43.99 10.26 5.38
C ALA A 143 42.84 11.31 5.33
N SER A 144 42.11 11.36 6.46
CA SER A 144 41.36 12.47 7.09
C SER A 144 40.35 13.31 6.30
N VAL A 145 39.09 13.23 6.75
CA VAL A 145 37.97 14.14 6.50
C VAL A 145 38.31 15.58 6.87
N PRO A 146 38.02 16.59 6.02
CA PRO A 146 37.79 17.95 6.47
C PRO A 146 36.31 18.20 6.72
N LYS A 147 36.08 18.80 7.89
CA LYS A 147 34.82 19.20 8.52
C LYS A 147 33.99 20.12 7.59
N GLN A 148 32.68 19.85 7.55
CA GLN A 148 31.63 20.74 7.04
C GLN A 148 31.78 22.12 7.70
N THR A 149 31.99 23.17 6.90
CA THR A 149 31.95 24.57 7.35
C THR A 149 30.73 25.23 6.72
N ASP A 150 29.74 25.51 7.54
CA ASP A 150 28.61 26.40 7.21
C ASP A 150 29.12 27.79 6.77
N PRO A 151 28.41 28.51 5.89
CA PRO A 151 28.80 29.85 5.48
C PRO A 151 28.43 30.87 6.59
N GLU A 152 29.41 31.55 7.16
CA GLU A 152 29.22 32.74 8.02
C GLU A 152 29.07 34.04 7.17
N PRO A 153 28.41 35.08 7.72
CA PRO A 153 27.70 36.10 6.95
C PRO A 153 28.57 37.25 6.42
N GLU A 154 28.08 37.90 5.35
CA GLU A 154 28.72 39.02 4.64
C GLU A 154 29.06 40.22 5.53
N PRO A 155 30.19 40.92 5.29
CA PRO A 155 30.44 42.20 5.94
C PRO A 155 29.81 43.34 5.13
N SER A 156 28.90 44.06 5.79
CA SER A 156 28.37 45.35 5.35
C SER A 156 29.49 46.39 5.18
N LEU A 157 29.66 46.92 3.98
CA LEU A 157 30.47 48.11 3.72
C LEU A 157 29.58 49.34 3.74
N ASN A 158 29.73 50.15 4.79
CA ASN A 158 29.21 51.51 4.86
C ASN A 158 30.40 52.47 4.87
N SER A 159 30.46 53.39 3.91
CA SER A 159 31.09 54.71 3.97
C SER A 159 30.53 55.56 2.84
#